data_AF-A0A0J5ZAC3-F1
#
_entry.id   AF-A0A0J5ZAC3-F1
#
_cell.length_a   1.000
_cell.length_b   1.000
_cell.length_c   1.000
_cell.angle_alpha   90.00
_cell.angle_beta   90.00
_cell.angle_gamma   90.00
#
_symmetry.space_group_name_H-M   'P 1'
#
loop_
_entity.id
_entity.type
_entity.pdbx_description
1 polymer ?
#
loop_
_entity_poly.entity_id
_entity_poly.type
_entity_poly.pdbx_seq_one_letter_code
_entity_poly.pdbx_strand_id
1 'polypeptide(L)'
;MKKKSPYHGHRFPSVIICQAVRWYFRFQLSLRDIEELLFERGVVASHETIRRWRDKFGPGFAHNVTTARRKPSSTWHLNEMFVSLRG
;
A
#
# COMPACT_ATOMS: atom_id res chain seq x y z
N MET A 1 -19.61 -19.61 -10.29
CA MET A 1 -18.45 -19.12 -11.08
C MET A 1 -17.30 -18.80 -10.14
N LYS A 2 -16.08 -19.32 -10.36
CA LYS A 2 -14.92 -18.99 -9.52
C LYS A 2 -14.56 -17.50 -9.72
N LYS A 3 -14.53 -16.70 -8.65
CA LYS A 3 -14.04 -15.31 -8.72
C LYS A 3 -12.57 -15.32 -9.12
N LYS A 4 -12.22 -14.61 -10.19
CA LYS A 4 -10.82 -14.43 -10.60
C LYS A 4 -10.09 -13.60 -9.54
N SER A 5 -8.84 -13.97 -9.25
CA SER A 5 -7.98 -13.19 -8.36
C SER A 5 -7.83 -11.76 -8.90
N PRO A 6 -7.83 -10.73 -8.04
CA PRO A 6 -7.62 -9.34 -8.47
C PRO A 6 -6.24 -9.11 -9.09
N TYR A 7 -5.30 -10.05 -8.87
CA TYR A 7 -3.95 -10.04 -9.42
C TYR A 7 -3.83 -10.79 -10.77
N HIS A 8 -4.94 -11.32 -11.31
CA HIS A 8 -4.91 -12.02 -12.59
C HIS A 8 -4.47 -11.08 -13.73
N GLY A 9 -3.56 -11.55 -14.59
CA GLY A 9 -3.03 -10.79 -15.73
C GLY A 9 -1.91 -9.80 -15.40
N HIS A 10 -1.43 -9.76 -14.16
CA HIS A 10 -0.25 -8.96 -13.81
C HIS A 10 1.05 -9.71 -14.11
N ARG A 11 2.05 -8.99 -14.63
CA ARG A 11 3.41 -9.51 -14.87
C ARG A 11 4.10 -10.00 -13.60
N PHE A 12 3.79 -9.38 -12.46
CA PHE A 12 4.43 -9.67 -11.19
C PHE A 12 3.57 -10.61 -10.35
N PRO A 13 4.18 -11.52 -9.57
CA PRO A 13 3.46 -12.35 -8.62
C PRO A 13 2.64 -11.48 -7.64
N SER A 14 1.46 -11.97 -7.26
CA SER A 14 0.57 -11.27 -6.31
C SER A 14 1.26 -10.93 -4.99
N VAL A 15 2.20 -11.77 -4.54
CA VAL A 15 2.95 -11.56 -3.30
C VAL A 15 3.82 -10.29 -3.36
N ILE A 16 4.45 -10.02 -4.50
CA ILE A 16 5.30 -8.84 -4.71
C ILE A 16 4.44 -7.58 -4.72
N ILE A 17 3.33 -7.62 -5.45
CA ILE A 17 2.39 -6.50 -5.55
C ILE A 17 1.81 -6.19 -4.16
N CYS A 18 1.37 -7.21 -3.43
CA CYS A 18 0.83 -7.08 -2.08
C CYS A 18 1.87 -6.51 -1.11
N GLN A 19 3.12 -6.99 -1.18
CA GLN A 19 4.21 -6.51 -0.34
C GLN A 19 4.52 -5.03 -0.57
N ALA A 20 4.63 -4.61 -1.83
CA ALA A 20 4.89 -3.21 -2.18
C ALA A 20 3.77 -2.28 -1.70
N VAL A 21 2.51 -2.65 -1.94
CA VAL A 21 1.34 -1.88 -1.48
C VAL A 21 1.29 -1.83 0.04
N ARG A 22 1.56 -2.94 0.72
CA ARG A 22 1.65 -2.99 2.19
C ARG A 22 2.71 -2.04 2.72
N TRP A 23 3.89 -2.03 2.12
CA TRP A 23 4.99 -1.16 2.53
C TRP A 23 4.61 0.32 2.47
N TYR A 24 3.95 0.73 1.39
CA TYR A 24 3.46 2.09 1.24
C TYR A 24 2.49 2.49 2.37
N PHE A 25 1.45 1.67 2.62
CA PHE A 25 0.43 2.02 3.61
C PHE A 25 0.85 1.81 5.07
N ARG A 26 1.81 0.91 5.34
CA ARG A 26 2.15 0.50 6.72
C ARG A 26 3.37 1.21 7.31
N PHE A 27 4.33 1.61 6.47
CA PHE A 27 5.63 2.15 6.91
C PHE A 27 5.92 3.57 6.40
N GLN A 28 4.95 4.24 5.76
CA GLN A 28 5.10 5.60 5.21
C GLN A 28 6.29 5.75 4.23
N LEU A 29 6.67 4.67 3.55
CA LEU A 29 7.75 4.68 2.56
C LEU A 29 7.33 5.44 1.30
N SER A 30 8.27 6.19 0.72
CA SER A 30 8.05 6.81 -0.58
C SER A 30 8.03 5.74 -1.68
N LEU A 31 7.48 6.09 -2.85
CA LEU A 31 7.44 5.15 -3.98
C LEU A 31 8.85 4.78 -4.48
N ARG A 32 9.83 5.68 -4.29
CA ARG A 32 11.24 5.45 -4.67
C ARG A 32 11.92 4.50 -3.68
N ASP A 33 11.69 4.68 -2.38
CA ASP A 33 12.22 3.74 -1.37
C ASP A 33 11.71 2.32 -1.63
N ILE A 34 10.44 2.17 -2.03
CA ILE A 34 9.87 0.86 -2.36
C ILE A 34 10.48 0.27 -3.64
N GLU A 35 10.78 1.10 -4.64
CA GLU A 35 11.51 0.67 -5.85
C GLU A 35 12.90 0.13 -5.49
N GLU A 36 13.65 0.85 -4.65
CA GLU A 36 14.97 0.45 -4.18
C GLU A 36 14.92 -0.86 -3.37
N LEU A 37 13.97 -0.97 -2.42
CA LEU A 37 13.77 -2.19 -1.62
C LEU A 37 13.37 -3.41 -2.47
N LEU A 38 12.63 -3.20 -3.56
CA LEU A 38 12.32 -4.27 -4.50
C LEU A 38 13.55 -4.65 -5.34
N PHE A 39 14.34 -3.66 -5.75
CA PHE A 39 15.57 -3.89 -6.50
C PHE A 39 16.60 -4.68 -5.69
N GLU A 40 16.80 -4.35 -4.41
CA GLU A 40 17.65 -5.14 -3.49
C GLU A 40 17.21 -6.61 -3.38
N ARG A 41 15.92 -6.89 -3.61
CA ARG A 41 15.34 -8.24 -3.61
C ARG A 41 15.34 -8.90 -4.99
N GLY A 42 16.02 -8.31 -5.97
CA GLY A 42 16.10 -8.81 -7.35
C GLY A 42 14.84 -8.56 -8.19
N VAL A 43 13.93 -7.69 -7.74
CA VAL A 43 12.69 -7.36 -8.45
C VAL A 43 12.82 -5.98 -9.09
N VAL A 44 12.91 -5.95 -10.42
CA VAL A 44 12.95 -4.69 -11.17
C VAL A 44 11.53 -4.19 -11.43
N ALA A 45 11.07 -3.23 -10.63
CA ALA A 45 9.78 -2.57 -10.78
C ALA A 45 9.92 -1.07 -10.52
N SER A 46 9.54 -0.23 -11.49
CA SER A 46 9.66 1.22 -11.36
C SER A 46 8.67 1.81 -10.34
N HIS A 47 9.00 2.98 -9.77
CA HIS A 47 8.08 3.71 -8.88
C HIS A 47 6.71 3.99 -9.52
N GLU A 48 6.63 4.20 -10.84
CA GLU A 48 5.35 4.34 -11.55
C GLU A 48 4.55 3.03 -11.60
N THR A 49 5.24 1.89 -11.68
CA THR A 49 4.59 0.57 -11.57
C THR A 49 4.00 0.39 -10.17
N ILE A 50 4.76 0.75 -9.14
CA ILE A 50 4.32 0.70 -7.74
C ILE A 50 3.16 1.67 -7.50
N ARG A 51 3.21 2.88 -8.09
CA ARG A 51 2.12 3.86 -8.05
C ARG A 51 0.81 3.27 -8.59
N ARG A 52 0.87 2.63 -9.77
CA ARG A 52 -0.30 1.95 -10.37
C ARG A 52 -0.84 0.83 -9.48
N TRP A 53 0.01 0.08 -8.81
CA TRP A 53 -0.42 -0.93 -7.84
C TRP A 53 -1.07 -0.30 -6.62
N ARG A 54 -0.50 0.78 -6.08
CA ARG A 54 -1.08 1.53 -4.97
C ARG A 54 -2.45 2.08 -5.32
N ASP A 55 -2.62 2.66 -6.50
CA ASP A 55 -3.92 3.21 -6.93
C ASP A 55 -4.95 2.09 -7.16
N LYS A 56 -4.55 0.95 -7.74
CA LYS A 56 -5.44 -0.18 -8.04
C LYS A 56 -5.83 -1.00 -6.80
N PHE A 57 -4.87 -1.34 -5.95
CA PHE A 57 -5.05 -2.28 -4.83
C PHE A 57 -5.15 -1.58 -3.47
N GLY A 58 -4.77 -0.31 -3.41
CA GLY A 58 -4.79 0.50 -2.19
C GLY A 58 -6.16 0.56 -1.50
N PRO A 59 -7.29 0.76 -2.22
CA PRO A 59 -8.60 0.77 -1.57
C PRO A 59 -8.92 -0.52 -0.82
N GLY A 60 -8.61 -1.69 -1.41
CA GLY A 60 -8.79 -2.98 -0.75
C GLY A 60 -7.86 -3.15 0.45
N PHE A 61 -6.63 -2.66 0.35
CA PHE A 61 -5.66 -2.71 1.43
C PHE A 61 -6.04 -1.80 2.60
N ALA A 62 -6.47 -0.56 2.32
CA ALA A 62 -6.93 0.39 3.32
C ALA A 62 -8.20 -0.08 4.03
N HIS A 63 -9.13 -0.71 3.29
CA HIS A 63 -10.31 -1.34 3.88
C HIS A 63 -9.91 -2.44 4.87
N ASN A 64 -9.02 -3.35 4.48
CA ASN A 64 -8.55 -4.42 5.37
C ASN A 64 -7.83 -3.88 6.61
N VAL A 65 -7.01 -2.84 6.45
CA VAL A 65 -6.34 -2.17 7.59
C VAL A 65 -7.37 -1.55 8.53
N THR A 66 -8.44 -0.94 7.99
CA THR A 66 -9.50 -0.31 8.79
C THR A 66 -10.32 -1.35 9.53
N THR A 67 -10.70 -2.44 8.87
CA THR A 67 -11.46 -3.56 9.47
C THR A 67 -10.64 -4.31 10.52
N ALA A 68 -9.31 -4.36 10.37
CA ALA A 68 -8.41 -4.94 11.36
C ALA A 68 -8.20 -4.04 12.60
N ARG A 69 -8.62 -2.76 12.57
CA ARG A 69 -8.54 -1.90 13.76
C ARG A 69 -9.55 -2.37 14.79
N ARG A 70 -9.13 -2.36 16.07
CA ARG A 70 -10.05 -2.58 17.19
C ARG A 70 -11.21 -1.58 17.09
N LYS A 71 -12.42 -2.01 17.46
CA LYS A 71 -13.57 -1.11 17.57
C LYS A 71 -13.16 0.10 18.40
N PRO A 72 -13.38 1.34 17.91
CA PRO A 72 -13.07 2.52 18.68
C PRO A 72 -13.81 2.47 20.01
N SER A 73 -13.12 2.78 21.11
CA SER A 73 -13.74 2.98 22.41
C SER A 73 -14.57 4.27 22.42
N SER A 74 -15.46 4.42 23.41
CA SER A 74 -16.22 5.67 23.60
C SER A 74 -15.33 6.89 23.87
N THR A 75 -14.08 6.67 24.26
CA THR A 75 -13.07 7.72 24.48
C THR A 75 -12.26 7.95 23.22
N TRP A 76 -12.22 9.20 22.75
CA TRP A 76 -11.44 9.64 21.59
C TRP A 76 -10.25 10.49 22.04
N HIS A 77 -9.06 10.16 21.56
CA HIS A 77 -7.86 10.98 21.74
C HIS A 77 -7.56 11.68 20.41
N LEU A 78 -7.70 13.01 20.36
CA LEU A 78 -7.34 13.82 19.20
C LEU A 78 -5.86 14.18 19.29
N ASN A 79 -5.08 13.85 18.27
CA ASN A 79 -3.73 14.39 18.09
C ASN A 79 -3.78 15.44 16.99
N GLU A 80 -3.34 16.66 17.30
CA GLU A 80 -3.17 17.72 16.33
C GLU A 80 -1.75 17.67 15.77
N MET A 81 -1.61 17.71 14.44
CA MET A 81 -0.32 17.71 13.75
C MET A 81 -0.34 18.85 12.72
N PHE A 82 0.63 19.76 12.80
CA PHE A 82 0.80 20.83 11.82
C PHE A 82 1.62 20.32 10.62
N VAL A 83 1.07 20.48 9.41
CA VAL A 83 1.78 20.17 8.16
C VAL A 83 1.79 21.41 7.28
N SER A 84 2.99 21.91 6.95
CA SER A 84 3.17 23.02 6.02
C SER A 84 3.03 22.53 4.58
N LEU A 85 1.96 22.92 3.89
CA LEU A 85 1.79 22.68 2.47
C LEU A 85 2.40 23.86 1.69
N ARG A 86 3.42 23.60 0.88
CA ARG A 86 3.91 24.59 -0.09
C ARG A 86 2.99 24.56 -1.32
N GLY A 87 2.44 25.73 -1.66
CA GLY A 87 1.69 25.96 -2.91
C GLY A 87 2.60 26.00 -4.12
#